data_AF-A0AA35J2C4-F1
#
_entry.id   AF-A0AA35J2C4-F1
#
_cell.length_a   1.000
_cell.length_b   1.000
_cell.length_c   1.000
_cell.angle_alpha   90.00
_cell.angle_beta   90.00
_cell.angle_gamma   90.00
#
_symmetry.space_group_name_H-M   'P 1'
#
loop_
_entity.id
_entity.type
_entity.pdbx_description
1 polymer ?
#
loop_
_entity_poly.entity_id
_entity_poly.type
_entity_poly.pdbx_seq_one_letter_code
_entity_poly.pdbx_strand_id
1 'polypeptide(L)'
;MGRYSVKRYKTKRRTRDLDLIYNDLATKESVQKLLNQPLDETKAGLGQHYCIHCAKYMETAIALKTHLKGKVHKRRVKELKGVPYTQEVSDAAAGYNLNKFLDRVKDITHSVGPEKESNEVLLKEHLDTALANVATTEPTLPWAAPDAEAAAAAAASTTPVEADPTAQP
;
A
#
# COMPACT_ATOMS: atom_id res chain seq x y z
N MET A 1 5.41 -26.48 23.57
CA MET A 1 5.22 -25.18 22.87
C MET A 1 5.86 -24.06 23.70
N GLY A 2 6.71 -23.21 23.12
CA GLY A 2 7.38 -22.13 23.87
C GLY A 2 6.47 -20.94 24.20
N ARG A 3 6.90 -20.10 25.16
CA ARG A 3 6.15 -18.90 25.58
C ARG A 3 5.86 -17.93 24.42
N TYR A 4 6.80 -17.79 23.48
CA TYR A 4 6.69 -16.83 22.38
C TYR A 4 5.52 -17.15 21.42
N SER A 5 5.40 -18.40 20.97
CA SER A 5 4.34 -18.79 20.04
C SER A 5 2.96 -18.68 20.70
N VAL A 6 2.83 -19.16 21.94
CA VAL A 6 1.59 -19.08 22.71
C VAL A 6 1.21 -17.63 23.03
N LYS A 7 2.16 -16.72 23.24
CA LYS A 7 1.85 -15.30 23.50
C LYS A 7 1.48 -14.54 22.22
N ARG A 8 2.10 -14.87 21.08
CA ARG A 8 1.97 -14.12 19.82
C ARG A 8 0.78 -14.57 18.98
N TYR A 9 0.56 -15.88 18.80
CA TYR A 9 -0.42 -16.44 17.86
C TYR A 9 -1.74 -16.86 18.52
N LYS A 10 -2.12 -16.22 19.63
CA LYS A 10 -3.43 -16.43 20.25
C LYS A 10 -4.54 -15.82 19.40
N THR A 11 -5.74 -16.40 19.46
CA THR A 11 -6.95 -15.93 18.78
C THR A 11 -7.24 -14.45 19.03
N LYS A 12 -7.04 -13.96 20.27
CA LYS A 12 -7.19 -12.53 20.62
C LYS A 12 -6.22 -11.55 19.92
N ARG A 13 -5.18 -12.05 19.24
CA ARG A 13 -4.15 -11.24 18.53
C ARG A 13 -4.02 -11.68 17.07
N ARG A 14 -5.08 -12.28 16.53
CA ARG A 14 -5.10 -12.81 15.18
C ARG A 14 -5.05 -11.67 14.17
N THR A 15 -4.15 -11.77 13.20
CA THR A 15 -4.08 -10.84 12.06
C THR A 15 -5.12 -11.20 11.02
N ARG A 16 -5.41 -10.26 10.11
CA ARG A 16 -6.21 -10.55 8.92
C ARG A 16 -5.51 -11.62 8.06
N ASP A 17 -6.28 -12.53 7.49
CA ASP A 17 -5.76 -13.62 6.67
C ASP A 17 -5.34 -13.12 5.28
N LEU A 18 -4.39 -13.81 4.68
CA LEU A 18 -3.84 -13.45 3.36
C LEU A 18 -4.90 -13.53 2.25
N ASP A 19 -5.79 -14.52 2.30
CA ASP A 19 -6.81 -14.70 1.26
C ASP A 19 -7.83 -13.56 1.26
N LEU A 20 -8.16 -13.04 2.46
CA LEU A 20 -9.02 -11.86 2.58
C LEU A 20 -8.35 -10.62 2.01
N ILE A 21 -7.06 -10.43 2.30
CA ILE A 21 -6.27 -9.32 1.75
C ILE A 21 -6.14 -9.44 0.22
N TYR A 22 -5.99 -10.66 -0.30
CA TYR A 22 -5.96 -10.91 -1.73
C TYR A 22 -7.26 -10.45 -2.40
N ASN A 23 -8.42 -10.79 -1.80
CA ASN A 23 -9.72 -10.37 -2.30
C ASN A 23 -9.91 -8.84 -2.23
N ASP A 24 -9.41 -8.19 -1.17
CA ASP A 24 -9.48 -6.73 -1.06
C ASP A 24 -8.66 -6.00 -2.15
N LEU A 25 -7.53 -6.59 -2.57
CA LEU A 25 -6.66 -6.04 -3.61
C LEU A 25 -7.15 -6.37 -5.03
N ALA A 26 -7.95 -7.41 -5.18
CA ALA A 26 -8.50 -7.82 -6.48
C ALA A 26 -9.45 -6.76 -7.06
N THR A 27 -10.28 -6.12 -6.23
CA THR A 27 -11.28 -5.15 -6.70
C THR A 27 -10.83 -3.71 -6.47
N LYS A 28 -11.02 -2.84 -7.47
CA LYS A 28 -10.69 -1.40 -7.37
C LYS A 28 -11.50 -0.67 -6.30
N GLU A 29 -12.78 -1.02 -6.18
CA GLU A 29 -13.71 -0.42 -5.22
C GLU A 29 -13.28 -0.67 -3.77
N SER A 30 -12.83 -1.90 -3.46
CA SER A 30 -12.34 -2.23 -2.12
C SER A 30 -11.04 -1.51 -1.81
N VAL A 31 -10.12 -1.39 -2.78
CA VAL A 31 -8.90 -0.59 -2.62
C VAL A 31 -9.25 0.86 -2.33
N GLN A 32 -10.12 1.48 -3.12
CA GLN A 32 -10.52 2.88 -2.94
C GLN A 32 -11.21 3.10 -1.58
N LYS A 33 -12.09 2.19 -1.17
CA LYS A 33 -12.77 2.24 0.13
C LYS A 33 -11.80 2.11 1.31
N LEU A 34 -10.76 1.29 1.18
CA LEU A 34 -9.77 1.08 2.22
C LEU A 34 -8.73 2.21 2.29
N LEU A 35 -8.47 2.90 1.18
CA LEU A 35 -7.65 4.11 1.14
C LEU A 35 -8.41 5.31 1.72
N ASN A 36 -9.66 5.51 1.29
CA ASN A 36 -10.49 6.64 1.69
C ASN A 36 -11.43 6.26 2.84
N GLN A 37 -10.85 5.88 3.98
CA GLN A 37 -11.65 5.59 5.17
C GLN A 37 -12.16 6.88 5.83
N PRO A 38 -13.37 6.87 6.39
CA PRO A 38 -13.82 7.96 7.24
C PRO A 38 -12.90 8.08 8.46
N LEU A 39 -12.79 9.30 8.99
CA LEU A 39 -12.01 9.56 10.19
C LEU A 39 -12.61 8.78 11.36
N ASP A 40 -11.78 7.95 11.98
CA ASP A 40 -12.16 7.07 13.10
C ASP A 40 -11.16 7.25 14.24
N GLU A 41 -11.64 7.80 15.35
CA GLU A 41 -10.84 8.11 16.55
C GLU A 41 -10.26 6.87 17.23
N THR A 42 -10.85 5.69 17.00
CA THR A 42 -10.40 4.44 17.64
C THR A 42 -9.18 3.83 16.95
N LYS A 43 -8.92 4.22 15.71
CA LYS A 43 -7.83 3.70 14.88
C LYS A 43 -6.61 4.61 14.94
N ALA A 44 -5.42 4.02 14.86
CA ALA A 44 -4.19 4.77 14.72
C ALA A 44 -4.22 5.64 13.44
N GLY A 45 -3.70 6.86 13.53
CA GLY A 45 -3.66 7.81 12.42
C GLY A 45 -5.04 8.19 11.88
N LEU A 46 -6.07 8.15 12.73
CA LEU A 46 -7.48 8.44 12.38
C LEU A 46 -8.00 7.61 11.19
N GLY A 47 -7.40 6.44 10.94
CA GLY A 47 -7.74 5.56 9.82
C GLY A 47 -7.13 5.92 8.46
N GLN A 48 -6.46 7.07 8.33
CA GLN A 48 -5.99 7.58 7.03
C GLN A 48 -4.72 6.89 6.53
N HIS A 49 -3.77 6.58 7.42
CA HIS A 49 -2.48 6.00 7.03
C HIS A 49 -2.52 4.46 7.08
N TYR A 50 -3.25 3.85 6.15
CA TYR A 50 -3.46 2.40 6.12
C TYR A 50 -2.65 1.69 5.03
N CYS A 51 -1.95 0.60 5.38
CA CYS A 51 -1.31 -0.30 4.43
C CYS A 51 -2.19 -1.53 4.19
N ILE A 52 -2.74 -1.65 2.98
CA ILE A 52 -3.66 -2.74 2.60
C ILE A 52 -2.95 -4.11 2.65
N HIS A 53 -1.76 -4.21 2.04
CA HIS A 53 -0.99 -5.46 2.00
C HIS A 53 -0.73 -6.06 3.38
N CYS A 54 -0.38 -5.23 4.36
CA CYS A 54 -0.06 -5.67 5.73
C CYS A 54 -1.24 -5.60 6.69
N ALA A 55 -2.40 -5.11 6.24
CA ALA A 55 -3.58 -4.83 7.05
C ALA A 55 -3.27 -4.10 8.36
N LYS A 56 -2.44 -3.04 8.28
CA LYS A 56 -1.96 -2.29 9.45
C LYS A 56 -2.16 -0.79 9.28
N TYR A 57 -2.71 -0.16 10.32
CA TYR A 57 -2.77 1.28 10.47
C TYR A 57 -1.45 1.82 11.02
N MET A 58 -0.96 2.89 10.41
CA MET A 58 0.20 3.66 10.86
C MET A 58 -0.28 4.97 11.47
N GLU A 59 0.56 5.57 12.30
CA GLU A 59 0.21 6.81 12.99
C GLU A 59 0.33 8.05 12.09
N THR A 60 1.36 8.07 11.22
CA THR A 60 1.69 9.21 10.37
C THR A 60 2.06 8.79 8.94
N ALA A 61 2.06 9.76 8.02
CA ALA A 61 2.50 9.56 6.64
C ALA A 61 3.97 9.11 6.56
N ILE A 62 4.85 9.61 7.44
CA ILE A 62 6.27 9.22 7.52
C ILE A 62 6.40 7.73 7.91
N ALA A 63 5.60 7.29 8.89
CA ALA A 63 5.56 5.88 9.29
C ALA A 63 5.09 4.96 8.15
N LEU A 64 4.15 5.41 7.33
CA LEU A 64 3.73 4.71 6.12
C LEU A 64 4.88 4.63 5.09
N LYS A 65 5.53 5.75 4.79
CA LYS A 65 6.65 5.83 3.83
C LYS A 65 7.82 4.92 4.22
N THR A 66 8.18 4.90 5.50
CA THR A 66 9.24 4.01 6.03
C THR A 66 8.81 2.54 6.03
N HIS A 67 7.54 2.25 6.33
CA HIS A 67 6.99 0.90 6.28
C HIS A 67 7.07 0.29 4.87
N LEU A 68 6.67 1.03 3.84
CA LEU A 68 6.69 0.55 2.44
C LEU A 68 8.10 0.15 1.99
N LYS A 69 9.13 0.90 2.40
CA LYS A 69 10.54 0.60 2.07
C LYS A 69 11.09 -0.61 2.85
N GLY A 70 10.48 -0.96 3.97
CA GLY A 70 10.93 -1.99 4.90
C GLY A 70 10.82 -3.44 4.41
N LYS A 71 11.63 -4.33 4.97
CA LYS A 71 11.65 -5.77 4.62
C LYS A 71 10.34 -6.49 4.97
N VAL A 72 9.63 -6.04 6.01
CA VAL A 72 8.36 -6.64 6.44
C VAL A 72 7.30 -6.48 5.36
N HIS A 73 7.17 -5.29 4.78
CA HIS A 73 6.24 -5.04 3.69
C HIS A 73 6.63 -5.83 2.43
N LYS A 74 7.90 -5.77 2.04
CA LYS A 74 8.42 -6.52 0.88
C LYS A 74 8.19 -8.03 1.00
N ARG A 75 8.30 -8.59 2.21
CA ARG A 75 7.98 -10.00 2.47
C ARG A 75 6.50 -10.28 2.21
N ARG A 76 5.59 -9.42 2.69
CA ARG A 76 4.15 -9.57 2.51
C ARG A 76 3.73 -9.49 1.04
N VAL A 77 4.27 -8.52 0.30
CA VAL A 77 4.02 -8.39 -1.14
C VAL A 77 4.44 -9.67 -1.86
N LYS A 78 5.61 -10.24 -1.54
CA LYS A 78 6.04 -11.53 -2.11
C LYS A 78 5.09 -12.68 -1.75
N GLU A 79 4.64 -12.77 -0.50
CA GLU A 79 3.66 -13.78 -0.06
C GLU A 79 2.33 -13.67 -0.81
N LEU A 80 1.91 -12.46 -1.17
CA LEU A 80 0.65 -12.21 -1.88
C LEU A 80 0.72 -12.44 -3.40
N LYS A 81 1.89 -12.60 -4.02
CA LYS A 81 1.99 -12.76 -5.49
C LYS A 81 1.35 -14.04 -6.03
N GLY A 82 1.34 -15.10 -5.23
CA GLY A 82 0.81 -16.39 -5.64
C GLY A 82 -0.72 -16.48 -5.55
N VAL A 83 -1.24 -17.62 -6.02
CA VAL A 83 -2.63 -18.01 -5.78
C VAL A 83 -2.84 -18.17 -4.26
N PRO A 84 -3.86 -17.53 -3.66
CA PRO A 84 -4.17 -17.67 -2.24
C PRO A 84 -4.53 -19.13 -1.91
N TYR A 85 -4.09 -19.61 -0.76
CA TYR A 85 -4.31 -21.00 -0.35
C TYR A 85 -5.70 -21.13 0.30
N THR A 86 -6.70 -21.47 -0.51
CA THR A 86 -8.08 -21.69 -0.03
C THR A 86 -8.32 -23.15 0.35
N GLN A 87 -9.47 -23.41 0.98
CA GLN A 87 -9.91 -24.78 1.30
C GLN A 87 -9.93 -25.69 0.07
N GLU A 88 -10.30 -25.13 -1.09
CA GLU A 88 -10.36 -25.85 -2.38
C GLU A 88 -9.01 -26.45 -2.77
N VAL A 89 -7.90 -25.78 -2.42
CA VAL A 89 -6.54 -26.30 -2.65
C VAL A 89 -6.26 -27.51 -1.76
N SER A 90 -6.72 -27.46 -0.51
CA SER A 90 -6.55 -28.57 0.44
C SER A 90 -7.36 -29.79 0.01
N ASP A 91 -8.61 -29.57 -0.40
CA ASP A 91 -9.52 -30.62 -0.86
C ASP A 91 -8.99 -31.27 -2.15
N ALA A 92 -8.55 -30.46 -3.12
CA ALA A 92 -7.99 -30.95 -4.37
C ALA A 92 -6.71 -31.77 -4.17
N ALA A 93 -5.86 -31.37 -3.21
CA ALA A 93 -4.68 -32.15 -2.83
C ALA A 93 -5.04 -33.53 -2.24
N ALA A 94 -6.20 -33.65 -1.59
CA ALA A 94 -6.75 -34.92 -1.12
C ALA A 94 -7.52 -35.70 -2.22
N GLY A 95 -7.58 -35.19 -3.45
CA GLY A 95 -8.32 -35.80 -4.56
C GLY A 95 -9.81 -35.48 -4.59
N TYR A 96 -10.28 -34.50 -3.80
CA TYR A 96 -11.67 -34.06 -3.74
C TYR A 96 -11.89 -32.74 -4.49
N ASN A 97 -12.97 -32.62 -5.27
CA ASN A 97 -13.33 -31.38 -6.00
C ASN A 97 -12.23 -30.78 -6.90
N LEU A 98 -11.46 -31.63 -7.57
CA LEU A 98 -10.33 -31.22 -8.42
C LEU A 98 -10.74 -30.24 -9.54
N ASN A 99 -11.88 -30.48 -10.20
CA ASN A 99 -12.36 -29.60 -11.28
C ASN A 99 -12.60 -28.17 -10.79
N LYS A 100 -13.20 -28.00 -9.61
CA LYS A 100 -13.46 -26.69 -9.00
C LYS A 100 -12.15 -25.94 -8.75
N PHE A 101 -11.13 -26.63 -8.26
CA PHE A 101 -9.80 -26.06 -8.06
C PHE A 101 -9.15 -25.64 -9.40
N LEU A 102 -9.24 -26.47 -10.44
CA LEU A 102 -8.69 -26.12 -11.75
C LEU A 102 -9.36 -24.89 -12.34
N ASP A 103 -10.68 -24.78 -12.25
CA ASP A 103 -11.42 -23.63 -12.77
C ASP A 103 -11.06 -22.35 -12.01
N ARG A 104 -10.95 -22.42 -10.67
CA ARG A 104 -10.46 -21.32 -9.83
C ARG A 104 -9.06 -20.86 -10.22
N VAL A 105 -8.13 -21.79 -10.48
CA VAL A 105 -6.76 -21.46 -10.88
C VAL A 105 -6.74 -20.81 -12.28
N LYS A 106 -7.54 -21.30 -13.22
CA LYS A 106 -7.72 -20.66 -14.54
C LYS A 106 -8.24 -19.24 -14.40
N ASP A 107 -9.26 -19.02 -13.58
CA ASP A 107 -9.80 -17.67 -13.33
C ASP A 107 -8.74 -16.74 -12.74
N ILE A 108 -8.00 -17.20 -11.73
CA ILE A 108 -6.97 -16.37 -11.10
C ILE A 108 -5.81 -16.06 -12.05
N THR A 109 -5.41 -17.00 -12.89
CA THR A 109 -4.32 -16.78 -13.86
C THR A 109 -4.72 -15.87 -15.00
N HIS A 110 -5.97 -15.94 -15.48
CA HIS A 110 -6.42 -15.18 -16.65
C HIS A 110 -7.08 -13.84 -16.34
N SER A 111 -7.90 -13.74 -15.28
CA SER A 111 -8.67 -12.52 -14.99
C SER A 111 -8.21 -11.83 -13.71
N VAL A 112 -8.30 -12.49 -12.55
CA VAL A 112 -8.12 -11.83 -11.25
C VAL A 112 -6.67 -11.42 -10.99
N GLY A 113 -5.70 -12.25 -11.40
CA GLY A 113 -4.27 -12.00 -11.26
C GLY A 113 -3.81 -10.69 -11.93
N PRO A 114 -3.99 -10.52 -13.26
CA PRO A 114 -3.57 -9.30 -13.94
C PRO A 114 -4.33 -8.06 -13.44
N GLU A 115 -5.62 -8.17 -13.11
CA GLU A 115 -6.38 -7.06 -12.52
C GLU A 115 -5.78 -6.63 -11.19
N LYS A 116 -5.48 -7.58 -10.30
CA LYS A 116 -4.85 -7.30 -9.02
C LYS A 116 -3.46 -6.65 -9.20
N GLU A 117 -2.62 -7.17 -10.09
CA GLU A 117 -1.30 -6.58 -10.36
C GLU A 117 -1.43 -5.14 -10.85
N SER A 118 -2.40 -4.86 -11.75
CA SER A 118 -2.68 -3.50 -12.20
C SER A 118 -3.11 -2.59 -11.04
N ASN A 119 -3.94 -3.09 -10.12
CA ASN A 119 -4.38 -2.33 -8.94
C ASN A 119 -3.23 -2.06 -7.97
N GLU A 120 -2.32 -3.02 -7.77
CA GLU A 120 -1.13 -2.84 -6.92
C GLU A 120 -0.18 -1.78 -7.49
N VAL A 121 0.00 -1.73 -8.80
CA VAL A 121 0.79 -0.70 -9.48
C VAL A 121 0.17 0.68 -9.28
N LEU A 122 -1.13 0.83 -9.56
CA LEU A 122 -1.85 2.09 -9.37
C LEU A 122 -1.84 2.55 -7.90
N LEU A 123 -2.01 1.61 -6.96
CA LEU A 123 -1.93 1.89 -5.53
C LEU A 123 -0.54 2.42 -5.17
N LYS A 124 0.51 1.78 -5.68
CA LYS A 124 1.89 2.19 -5.42
C LYS A 124 2.15 3.59 -5.97
N GLU A 125 1.75 3.86 -7.21
CA GLU A 125 1.89 5.17 -7.84
C GLU A 125 1.19 6.26 -7.00
N HIS A 126 -0.06 6.02 -6.59
CA HIS A 126 -0.81 6.92 -5.72
C HIS A 126 -0.11 7.17 -4.37
N LEU A 127 0.43 6.13 -3.73
CA LEU A 127 1.14 6.30 -2.47
C LEU A 127 2.47 7.04 -2.66
N ASP A 128 3.18 6.78 -3.75
CA ASP A 128 4.45 7.45 -4.05
C ASP A 128 4.22 8.95 -4.34
N THR A 129 3.14 9.31 -5.05
CA THR A 129 2.76 10.73 -5.25
C THR A 129 2.28 11.38 -3.96
N ALA A 130 1.41 10.74 -3.19
CA ALA A 130 0.88 11.28 -1.93
C ALA A 130 1.99 11.48 -0.87
N LEU A 131 3.03 10.65 -0.88
CA LEU A 131 4.12 10.68 0.10
C LEU A 131 5.37 11.42 -0.38
N ALA A 132 5.39 11.97 -1.59
CA ALA A 132 6.56 12.63 -2.18
C ALA A 132 7.07 13.78 -1.30
N ASN A 133 6.17 14.68 -0.90
CA ASN A 133 6.48 15.93 -0.21
C ASN A 133 6.62 15.81 1.31
N VAL A 134 6.41 14.63 1.87
CA VAL A 134 6.50 14.41 3.33
C VAL A 134 7.99 14.42 3.73
N ALA A 135 8.39 15.50 4.41
CA ALA A 135 9.72 15.68 4.97
C ALA A 135 10.03 14.60 6.02
N THR A 136 11.22 13.99 5.94
CA THR A 136 11.64 12.91 6.86
C THR A 136 12.38 13.43 8.10
N THR A 137 12.83 14.67 8.06
CA THR A 137 13.53 15.35 9.16
C THR A 137 12.90 16.71 9.31
N GLU A 138 12.02 16.86 10.30
CA GLU A 138 11.68 18.19 10.77
C GLU A 138 12.95 18.82 11.36
N PRO A 139 13.18 20.12 11.13
CA PRO A 139 14.28 20.81 11.76
C PRO A 139 14.14 20.68 13.28
N THR A 140 15.15 20.09 13.91
CA THR A 140 15.09 19.74 15.33
C THR A 140 15.01 20.95 16.24
N LEU A 141 15.38 22.13 15.72
CA LEU A 141 15.50 23.39 16.45
C LEU A 141 14.98 24.52 15.55
N PRO A 142 14.40 25.59 16.12
CA PRO A 142 13.76 26.67 15.35
C PRO A 142 14.72 27.42 14.41
N TRP A 143 16.03 27.41 14.68
CA TRP A 143 17.06 27.98 13.79
C TRP A 143 17.64 26.97 12.79
N ALA A 144 17.28 25.69 12.89
CA ALA A 144 17.69 24.64 11.97
C ALA A 144 16.67 24.43 10.84
N ALA A 145 15.55 25.16 10.87
CA ALA A 145 14.63 25.22 9.76
C ALA A 145 15.33 25.91 8.59
N PRO A 146 15.39 25.31 7.39
CA PRO A 146 15.69 26.12 6.22
C PRO A 146 14.58 27.17 6.15
N ASP A 147 14.94 28.45 6.27
CA ASP A 147 13.98 29.55 6.27
C ASP A 147 13.00 29.34 5.11
N ALA A 148 11.73 29.12 5.44
CA ALA A 148 10.69 28.81 4.46
C ALA A 148 10.54 29.93 3.41
N GLU A 149 11.04 31.14 3.71
CA GLU A 149 11.13 32.27 2.78
C GLU A 149 12.19 32.07 1.68
N ALA A 150 13.30 31.38 1.94
CA ALA A 150 14.36 31.18 0.95
C ALA A 150 14.00 30.11 -0.11
N ALA A 151 13.26 29.06 0.28
CA ALA A 151 12.83 28.00 -0.64
C ALA A 151 11.69 28.45 -1.57
N ALA A 152 10.78 29.30 -1.08
CA ALA A 152 9.73 29.89 -1.91
C ALA A 152 10.30 30.90 -2.93
N ALA A 153 11.34 31.66 -2.57
CA ALA A 153 12.03 32.59 -3.46
C ALA A 153 12.79 31.88 -4.61
N ALA A 154 13.34 30.68 -4.37
CA ALA A 154 14.06 29.93 -5.39
C ALA A 154 13.14 29.27 -6.45
N ALA A 155 11.88 28.98 -6.11
CA ALA A 155 10.91 28.40 -7.05
C ALA A 155 10.26 29.44 -7.97
N ALA A 156 10.28 30.73 -7.60
CA ALA A 156 9.69 31.82 -8.36
C ALA A 156 10.59 32.38 -9.49
N SER A 157 11.88 32.02 -9.53
CA SER A 157 12.84 32.56 -10.50
C SER A 157 13.06 31.69 -11.75
N THR A 158 12.40 30.53 -11.84
CA THR A 158 12.45 29.65 -13.02
C THR A 158 11.13 29.70 -13.78
N THR A 159 10.78 30.86 -14.32
CA THR A 159 9.82 30.96 -15.43
C THR A 159 10.60 30.92 -16.75
N PRO A 160 10.34 29.96 -17.66
CA PRO A 160 10.90 30.04 -19.01
C PRO A 160 10.19 31.18 -19.73
N VAL A 161 10.96 32.20 -20.11
CA VAL A 161 10.50 33.30 -20.95
C VAL A 161 9.97 32.72 -22.26
N GLU A 162 8.69 32.95 -22.51
CA GLU A 162 8.00 32.68 -23.78
C GLU A 162 8.77 33.35 -24.93
N ALA A 163 9.12 32.55 -25.93
CA ALA A 163 9.58 33.04 -27.22
C ALA A 163 8.37 33.10 -28.15
N ASP A 164 7.96 34.31 -28.53
CA ASP A 164 7.07 34.52 -29.68
C ASP A 164 7.63 35.64 -30.59
N PRO A 165 7.27 35.65 -31.89
CA PRO A 165 8.16 36.02 -32.99
C PRO A 165 7.64 37.26 -33.72
N THR A 166 8.48 38.25 -34.04
CA THR A 166 8.09 39.24 -35.07
C THR A 166 9.26 40.05 -35.66
N ALA A 167 9.38 39.91 -36.98
CA ALA A 167 9.58 40.93 -38.01
C ALA A 167 10.72 41.96 -37.90
N GLN A 168 11.62 41.94 -38.90
CA GLN A 168 12.14 43.12 -39.61
C GLN A 168 12.61 42.74 -41.03
N PRO A 169 12.83 43.70 -41.94
CA PRO A 169 12.33 45.09 -41.96
C PRO A 169 11.19 45.33 -42.97
#